data_AF-A0A438EYP2-F1
#
_entry.id   AF-A0A438EYP2-F1
#
_cell.length_a   1.000
_cell.length_b   1.000
_cell.length_c   1.000
_cell.angle_alpha   90.00
_cell.angle_beta   90.00
_cell.angle_gamma   90.00
#
_symmetry.space_group_name_H-M   'P 1'
#
loop_
_entity.id
_entity.type
_entity.pdbx_description
1 polymer ?
#
loop_
_entity_poly.entity_id
_entity_poly.type
_entity_poly.pdbx_seq_one_letter_code
_entity_poly.pdbx_strand_id
1 'polypeptide(L)'
;MNNKKLRKELKLARFRLECDIDASRLMTEWYKEIRKTAVIRNSQMRNAVLSVCMLHNFAGNIEMYGILDAVASGPVEARTSENSTMAITFLKVGVGMSMEGIEQNPVVYDLMSEMAFQHNKVDVKVWIALYSTRRYGKSVPEIQDAWNILYHTIYNCTDGSYDKNRDVIVAFPDIDPSFIPTPKLSMPGGYHRYGKSVSRRTVLKEITNSFEQPHLWYSTSEVKDALGLFIASGDQLSGSNTYRYDLVDLTRQALAKYANQLFLEVIEAYQLNDVRGAACHSQKFLELVEDMDTLLACHDGFLLGPWLESAKQLAQDEQQEIQFEWNARTQITMWFDNTEDEASLLRDYGNKYWSGLLRDYYGPRAAIYFKYLLESLETGNEFALKDWRREWIKLTNDWQNSRNAYPVRSSGNAIDTSRRLYNKYLQDPEIYDL
;
A
#
# COMPACT_ATOMS: atom_id res chain seq x y z
N MET A 1 -13.71 -16.74 41.38
CA MET A 1 -13.22 -15.42 41.86
C MET A 1 -13.03 -14.50 40.66
N ASN A 2 -13.50 -13.26 40.80
CA ASN A 2 -14.02 -12.38 39.75
C ASN A 2 -13.12 -12.06 38.53
N ASN A 3 -13.60 -12.50 37.36
CA ASN A 3 -13.30 -12.05 35.99
C ASN A 3 -13.66 -10.55 35.72
N LYS A 4 -14.01 -9.79 36.76
CA LYS A 4 -14.27 -8.34 36.75
C LYS A 4 -13.04 -7.50 37.09
N LYS A 5 -11.99 -8.06 37.72
CA LYS A 5 -10.77 -7.32 38.08
C LYS A 5 -9.85 -7.13 36.86
N LEU A 6 -9.67 -8.18 36.04
CA LEU A 6 -8.92 -8.11 34.77
C LEU A 6 -9.59 -7.18 33.73
N ARG A 7 -10.94 -7.13 33.72
CA ARG A 7 -11.70 -6.21 32.86
C ARG A 7 -11.69 -4.75 33.31
N LYS A 8 -11.21 -4.45 34.52
CA LYS A 8 -11.04 -3.08 35.01
C LYS A 8 -9.65 -2.53 34.71
N GLU A 9 -8.63 -3.38 34.63
CA GLU A 9 -7.27 -2.98 34.22
C GLU A 9 -7.16 -2.76 32.70
N LEU A 10 -7.88 -3.52 31.88
CA LEU A 10 -7.98 -3.27 30.42
C LEU A 10 -8.93 -2.12 30.03
N LYS A 11 -9.62 -1.49 30.99
CA LYS A 11 -10.51 -0.34 30.75
C LYS A 11 -9.90 1.02 31.10
N LEU A 12 -8.60 1.06 31.40
CA LEU A 12 -7.87 2.29 31.70
C LEU A 12 -6.69 2.60 30.74
N ALA A 13 -6.64 1.99 29.55
CA ALA A 13 -5.74 2.41 28.47
C ALA A 13 -6.43 3.42 27.51
N ARG A 14 -7.19 4.36 28.08
CA ARG A 14 -7.91 5.40 27.33
C ARG A 14 -7.50 6.75 27.92
N PHE A 15 -6.58 7.42 27.23
CA PHE A 15 -6.04 8.74 27.57
C PHE A 15 -5.58 8.88 29.02
N ARG A 16 -4.39 8.35 29.32
CA ARG A 16 -3.58 8.82 30.44
C ARG A 16 -2.12 8.82 30.02
N LEU A 17 -1.67 9.93 29.45
CA LEU A 17 -0.27 10.31 29.36
C LEU A 17 0.15 10.76 30.77
N GLU A 18 0.47 9.81 31.64
CA GLU A 18 1.33 10.07 32.79
C GLU A 18 2.77 9.77 32.36
N CYS A 19 3.43 10.77 31.76
CA CYS A 19 4.88 10.81 31.70
C CYS A 19 5.32 11.97 32.59
N ASP A 20 5.64 11.64 33.83
CA ASP A 20 6.37 12.49 34.75
C ASP A 20 7.77 12.70 34.17
N ILE A 21 7.98 13.84 33.52
CA ILE A 21 9.28 14.25 32.98
C ILE A 21 9.38 15.76 33.14
N ASP A 22 10.11 16.14 34.18
CA ASP A 22 10.58 17.49 34.49
C ASP A 22 11.47 17.99 33.34
N ALA A 23 11.22 19.20 32.85
CA ALA A 23 12.01 19.93 31.83
C ALA A 23 12.37 19.28 30.46
N SER A 24 11.92 18.06 30.12
CA SER A 24 12.38 17.31 28.92
C SER A 24 11.29 16.72 28.00
N ARG A 25 10.08 17.31 28.00
CA ARG A 25 8.91 16.84 27.21
C ARG A 25 8.91 17.31 25.75
N LEU A 26 9.45 16.49 24.84
CA LEU A 26 9.04 16.43 23.42
C LEU A 26 7.75 15.60 23.33
N MET A 27 6.69 16.15 22.75
CA MET A 27 5.46 15.41 22.48
C MET A 27 5.31 15.23 20.97
N THR A 28 5.47 13.99 20.51
CA THR A 28 5.17 13.61 19.12
C THR A 28 3.67 13.30 19.02
N GLU A 29 2.94 14.09 18.24
CA GLU A 29 1.57 13.73 17.87
C GLU A 29 1.61 12.78 16.68
N TRP A 30 1.40 11.49 16.97
CA TRP A 30 1.49 10.37 16.02
C TRP A 30 0.45 10.36 14.89
N TYR A 31 -0.54 11.25 14.94
CA TYR A 31 -1.65 11.21 13.98
C TYR A 31 -2.25 12.59 13.71
N LYS A 32 -1.60 13.33 12.81
CA LYS A 32 -2.18 14.48 12.09
C LYS A 32 -1.60 14.51 10.69
N GLU A 33 -2.19 13.73 9.80
CA GLU A 33 -1.97 13.96 8.37
C GLU A 33 -2.30 15.44 8.09
N ILE A 34 -1.45 16.06 7.29
CA ILE A 34 -1.23 17.52 7.18
C ILE A 34 -2.50 18.34 6.86
N ARG A 35 -3.63 17.69 6.55
CA ARG A 35 -4.93 18.31 6.25
C ARG A 35 -5.65 18.97 7.41
N LYS A 36 -5.31 18.63 8.66
CA LYS A 36 -5.94 19.24 9.84
C LYS A 36 -4.88 19.87 10.71
N THR A 37 -4.58 21.15 10.45
CA THR A 37 -4.04 22.05 11.46
C THR A 37 -4.85 21.85 12.74
N ALA A 38 -4.22 21.26 13.75
CA ALA A 38 -4.89 21.13 15.01
C ALA A 38 -5.04 22.50 15.64
N VAL A 39 -6.29 22.95 15.74
CA VAL A 39 -6.66 23.88 16.80
C VAL A 39 -6.52 23.10 18.10
N ILE A 40 -5.39 23.29 18.79
CA ILE A 40 -5.13 22.67 20.08
C ILE A 40 -6.16 23.22 21.08
N ARG A 41 -7.22 22.46 21.35
CA ARG A 41 -8.23 22.81 22.36
C ARG A 41 -7.86 22.32 23.76
N ASN A 42 -6.75 21.60 23.92
CA ASN A 42 -6.36 21.03 25.21
C ASN A 42 -5.43 21.99 25.96
N SER A 43 -5.88 22.49 27.10
CA SER A 43 -5.14 23.42 27.97
C SER A 43 -3.83 22.84 28.53
N GLN A 44 -3.65 21.51 28.51
CA GLN A 44 -2.43 20.84 28.99
C GLN A 44 -1.22 20.96 28.04
N MET A 45 -1.41 21.35 26.77
CA MET A 45 -0.33 21.43 25.77
C MET A 45 0.27 22.84 25.58
N ARG A 46 -0.08 23.80 26.46
CA ARG A 46 0.36 25.21 26.32
C ARG A 46 1.88 25.43 26.44
N ASN A 47 2.62 24.48 27.02
CA ASN A 47 4.07 24.56 27.22
C ASN A 47 4.86 23.41 26.54
N ALA A 48 4.23 22.66 25.63
CA ALA A 48 4.86 21.52 24.97
C ALA A 48 5.55 21.93 23.65
N VAL A 49 6.70 21.33 23.37
CA VAL A 49 7.32 21.34 22.04
C VAL A 49 6.55 20.37 21.16
N LEU A 50 6.14 20.83 19.98
CA LEU A 50 5.39 20.01 19.04
C LEU A 50 6.17 19.86 17.74
N SER A 51 6.00 18.70 17.11
CA SER A 51 6.54 18.41 15.78
C SER A 51 5.39 18.10 14.83
N VAL A 52 5.44 18.65 13.61
CA VAL A 52 4.57 18.25 12.51
C VAL A 52 5.18 16.99 11.91
N CYS A 53 4.54 15.85 12.16
CA CYS A 53 4.99 14.56 11.65
C CYS A 53 4.13 14.10 10.49
N MET A 54 4.78 13.79 9.37
CA MET A 54 4.15 13.03 8.29
C MET A 54 4.21 11.54 8.65
N LEU A 55 3.08 10.85 8.56
CA LEU A 55 2.99 9.38 8.73
C LEU A 55 3.18 8.68 7.37
N HIS A 56 2.41 9.10 6.36
CA HIS A 56 2.45 8.64 4.97
C HIS A 56 2.20 7.15 4.76
N ASN A 57 3.08 6.26 5.21
CA ASN A 57 3.03 4.85 4.90
C ASN A 57 2.74 3.99 6.15
N PHE A 58 1.88 2.99 5.95
CA PHE A 58 1.54 1.96 6.93
C PHE A 58 2.17 0.63 6.54
N ALA A 59 2.75 -0.06 7.52
CA ALA A 59 3.36 -1.39 7.39
C ALA A 59 4.44 -1.60 6.29
N GLY A 60 4.94 -0.54 5.66
CA GLY A 60 5.86 -0.66 4.52
C GLY A 60 5.17 -1.12 3.24
N ASN A 61 3.86 -0.91 3.09
CA ASN A 61 3.14 -1.36 1.90
C ASN A 61 3.65 -0.63 0.65
N ILE A 62 3.76 -1.36 -0.45
CA ILE A 62 4.28 -0.83 -1.72
C ILE A 62 3.08 -0.43 -2.59
N GLU A 63 2.73 0.85 -2.54
CA GLU A 63 1.77 1.51 -3.40
C GLU A 63 2.31 2.90 -3.72
N MET A 64 2.16 3.35 -4.96
CA MET A 64 2.48 4.74 -5.26
C MET A 64 1.34 5.61 -4.76
N TYR A 65 1.64 6.48 -3.79
CA TYR A 65 0.68 7.35 -3.12
C TYR A 65 1.39 8.63 -2.66
N GLY A 66 0.64 9.73 -2.65
CA GLY A 66 1.05 10.90 -1.91
C GLY A 66 0.06 12.04 -1.97
N ILE A 67 0.36 13.07 -1.18
CA ILE A 67 -0.40 14.31 -1.06
C ILE A 67 0.58 15.50 -1.13
N LEU A 68 1.33 15.60 -2.23
CA LEU A 68 2.49 16.51 -2.31
C LEU A 68 2.14 17.97 -2.02
N ASP A 69 0.98 18.45 -2.45
CA ASP A 69 0.51 19.82 -2.12
C ASP A 69 0.38 20.04 -0.61
N ALA A 70 -0.19 19.06 0.09
CA ALA A 70 -0.29 19.11 1.54
C ALA A 70 1.11 19.07 2.17
N VAL A 71 2.00 18.17 1.71
CA VAL A 71 3.37 18.08 2.22
C VAL A 71 4.13 19.42 2.04
N ALA A 72 3.99 20.06 0.87
CA ALA A 72 4.65 21.32 0.54
C ALA A 72 4.09 22.55 1.26
N SER A 73 2.84 22.51 1.74
CA SER A 73 2.22 23.66 2.42
C SER A 73 2.11 23.49 3.94
N GLY A 74 1.94 22.26 4.41
CA GLY A 74 1.58 21.93 5.78
C GLY A 74 2.51 22.45 6.87
N PRO A 75 3.81 22.13 6.82
CA PRO A 75 4.76 22.63 7.79
C PRO A 75 4.80 24.17 7.87
N VAL A 76 4.62 24.84 6.73
CA VAL A 76 4.57 26.31 6.65
C VAL A 76 3.28 26.84 7.26
N GLU A 77 2.12 26.27 6.88
CA GLU A 77 0.80 26.65 7.41
C GLU A 77 0.71 26.45 8.93
N ALA A 78 1.24 25.32 9.43
CA ALA A 78 1.29 25.05 10.86
C ALA A 78 2.10 26.12 11.61
N ARG A 79 3.21 26.59 11.02
CA ARG A 79 4.09 27.62 11.57
C ARG A 79 3.45 29.02 11.55
N THR A 80 2.70 29.36 10.49
CA THR A 80 2.15 30.72 10.29
C THR A 80 0.72 30.91 10.82
N SER A 81 0.07 29.87 11.33
CA SER A 81 -1.35 29.92 11.75
C SER A 81 -1.61 30.81 12.99
N GLU A 82 -2.36 31.91 12.82
CA GLU A 82 -2.62 32.94 13.85
C GLU A 82 -3.30 32.45 15.14
N ASN A 83 -4.09 31.37 15.07
CA ASN A 83 -4.86 30.82 16.19
C ASN A 83 -4.21 29.61 16.86
N SER A 84 -2.99 29.26 16.47
CA SER A 84 -2.32 28.13 17.10
C SER A 84 -1.58 28.59 18.34
N THR A 85 -1.70 27.84 19.44
CA THR A 85 -0.69 27.91 20.52
C THR A 85 0.73 27.63 19.98
N MET A 86 0.84 27.07 18.76
CA MET A 86 2.08 26.98 17.99
C MET A 86 2.62 28.31 17.49
N ALA A 87 1.76 29.29 17.18
CA ALA A 87 2.19 30.64 16.86
C ALA A 87 2.52 31.45 18.12
N ILE A 88 1.92 31.12 19.28
CA ILE A 88 2.26 31.77 20.56
C ILE A 88 3.55 31.19 21.16
N THR A 89 3.96 29.99 20.75
CA THR A 89 5.21 29.33 21.16
C THR A 89 6.22 29.38 20.01
N PHE A 90 6.63 30.60 19.65
CA PHE A 90 7.50 30.98 18.51
C PHE A 90 8.86 30.25 18.37
N LEU A 91 9.18 29.22 19.17
CA LEU A 91 10.54 28.69 19.27
C LEU A 91 10.73 27.20 18.94
N LYS A 92 9.69 26.36 18.87
CA LYS A 92 9.93 24.90 18.77
C LYS A 92 8.83 24.13 18.00
N VAL A 93 8.71 24.38 16.69
CA VAL A 93 7.97 23.50 15.78
C VAL A 93 8.97 22.67 14.98
N GLY A 94 9.07 21.38 15.29
CA GLY A 94 9.85 20.43 14.50
C GLY A 94 9.11 19.98 13.25
N VAL A 95 9.86 19.51 12.25
CA VAL A 95 9.33 18.73 11.11
C VAL A 95 9.83 17.31 11.30
N GLY A 96 8.95 16.33 11.18
CA GLY A 96 9.28 14.92 11.42
C GLY A 96 8.64 13.98 10.42
N MET A 97 9.21 12.78 10.36
CA MET A 97 8.74 11.67 9.54
C MET A 97 8.58 10.45 10.45
N SER A 98 7.42 9.81 10.42
CA SER A 98 7.05 8.73 11.35
C SER A 98 6.35 7.56 10.65
N MET A 99 6.76 7.24 9.42
CA MET A 99 6.25 6.10 8.65
C MET A 99 6.43 4.81 9.43
N GLU A 100 5.50 3.87 9.28
CA GLU A 100 5.68 2.51 9.80
C GLU A 100 6.69 1.70 8.97
N GLY A 101 6.87 2.04 7.68
CA GLY A 101 7.89 1.47 6.81
C GLY A 101 8.45 2.48 5.81
N ILE A 102 9.71 2.28 5.41
CA ILE A 102 10.45 3.12 4.45
C ILE A 102 10.60 2.40 3.10
N GLU A 103 11.50 2.86 2.23
CA GLU A 103 11.83 2.22 0.93
C GLU A 103 10.73 2.24 -0.16
N GLN A 104 9.77 3.17 -0.04
CA GLN A 104 8.80 3.49 -1.10
C GLN A 104 8.62 5.02 -1.24
N ASN A 105 8.02 5.48 -2.34
CA ASN A 105 7.65 6.88 -2.57
C ASN A 105 8.73 7.92 -2.18
N PRO A 106 9.97 7.79 -2.68
CA PRO A 106 11.08 8.68 -2.28
C PRO A 106 10.81 10.15 -2.56
N VAL A 107 9.96 10.48 -3.54
CA VAL A 107 9.53 11.85 -3.85
C VAL A 107 8.85 12.54 -2.66
N VAL A 108 8.05 11.79 -1.88
CA VAL A 108 7.30 12.34 -0.75
C VAL A 108 8.25 12.64 0.42
N TYR A 109 9.22 11.75 0.67
CA TYR A 109 10.23 11.93 1.72
C TYR A 109 11.27 12.99 1.39
N ASP A 110 11.65 13.11 0.11
CA ASP A 110 12.53 14.17 -0.37
C ASP A 110 11.89 15.54 -0.12
N LEU A 111 10.61 15.70 -0.51
CA LEU A 111 9.86 16.92 -0.27
C LEU A 111 9.72 17.23 1.23
N MET A 112 9.24 16.27 2.03
CA MET A 112 9.02 16.49 3.46
C MET A 112 10.31 16.85 4.21
N SER A 113 11.44 16.25 3.82
CA SER A 113 12.75 16.57 4.40
C SER A 113 13.19 17.99 4.06
N GLU A 114 12.94 18.44 2.82
CA GLU A 114 13.24 19.82 2.39
C GLU A 114 12.39 20.86 3.14
N MET A 115 11.13 20.51 3.45
CA MET A 115 10.22 21.42 4.18
C MET A 115 10.68 21.82 5.58
N ALA A 116 11.65 21.10 6.17
CA ALA A 116 12.31 21.53 7.40
C ALA A 116 13.05 22.86 7.26
N PHE A 117 13.50 23.20 6.05
CA PHE A 117 14.30 24.40 5.74
C PHE A 117 13.49 25.48 5.02
N GLN A 118 12.30 25.14 4.51
CA GLN A 118 11.46 26.07 3.76
C GLN A 118 10.68 27.00 4.69
N HIS A 119 10.70 28.30 4.36
CA HIS A 119 9.99 29.35 5.08
C HIS A 119 8.68 29.74 4.42
N ASN A 120 8.57 29.50 3.11
CA ASN A 120 7.40 29.78 2.28
C ASN A 120 6.90 28.47 1.66
N LYS A 121 5.65 28.48 1.20
CA LYS A 121 5.07 27.36 0.44
C LYS A 121 5.91 27.09 -0.81
N VAL A 122 6.17 25.82 -1.09
CA VAL A 122 6.87 25.39 -2.30
C VAL A 122 5.86 25.20 -3.44
N ASP A 123 6.19 25.68 -4.63
CA ASP A 123 5.46 25.34 -5.85
C ASP A 123 5.84 23.91 -6.28
N VAL A 124 4.94 22.96 -6.02
CA VAL A 124 5.19 21.53 -6.25
C VAL A 124 5.42 21.23 -7.73
N LYS A 125 4.74 21.94 -8.64
CA LYS A 125 4.91 21.73 -10.08
C LYS A 125 6.32 22.09 -10.54
N VAL A 126 6.86 23.21 -10.05
CA VAL A 126 8.26 23.58 -10.33
C VAL A 126 9.21 22.61 -9.65
N TRP A 127 8.93 22.25 -8.40
CA TRP A 127 9.78 21.37 -7.59
C TRP A 127 9.90 19.95 -8.18
N ILE A 128 8.82 19.39 -8.72
CA ILE A 128 8.79 18.04 -9.30
C ILE A 128 9.53 17.96 -10.63
N ALA A 129 9.47 19.02 -11.45
CA ALA A 129 10.25 19.11 -12.68
C ALA A 129 11.76 19.08 -12.38
N LEU A 130 12.20 19.79 -11.33
CA LEU A 130 13.58 19.74 -10.85
C LEU A 130 13.92 18.40 -10.18
N TYR A 131 12.95 17.73 -9.55
CA TYR A 131 13.12 16.43 -8.89
C TYR A 131 13.59 15.36 -9.83
N SER A 132 12.90 15.22 -10.96
CA SER A 132 13.28 14.23 -11.97
C SER A 132 14.71 14.44 -12.46
N THR A 133 15.12 15.70 -12.67
CA THR A 133 16.46 16.04 -13.15
C THR A 133 17.55 15.69 -12.13
N ARG A 134 17.36 16.08 -10.85
CA ARG A 134 18.33 15.76 -9.78
C ARG A 134 18.38 14.26 -9.48
N ARG A 135 17.24 13.58 -9.57
CA ARG A 135 17.13 12.14 -9.29
C ARG A 135 17.79 11.30 -10.36
N TYR A 136 17.66 11.67 -11.64
CA TYR A 136 18.17 10.88 -12.76
C TYR A 136 19.52 11.38 -13.29
N GLY A 137 19.99 12.55 -12.84
CA GLY A 137 21.25 13.14 -13.27
C GLY A 137 21.22 13.75 -14.67
N LYS A 138 20.05 13.79 -15.32
CA LYS A 138 19.84 14.33 -16.66
C LYS A 138 18.44 14.92 -16.78
N SER A 139 18.34 16.07 -17.44
CA SER A 139 17.06 16.68 -17.82
C SER A 139 16.53 16.03 -19.10
N VAL A 140 15.33 15.46 -19.05
CA VAL A 140 14.62 14.85 -20.18
C VAL A 140 13.19 15.39 -20.17
N PRO A 141 12.75 16.17 -21.18
CA PRO A 141 11.44 16.80 -21.20
C PRO A 141 10.27 15.83 -21.02
N GLU A 142 10.32 14.68 -21.68
CA GLU A 142 9.28 13.64 -21.61
C GLU A 142 9.10 13.11 -20.18
N ILE A 143 10.18 13.05 -19.41
CA ILE A 143 10.16 12.65 -18.01
C ILE A 143 9.61 13.76 -17.11
N GLN A 144 9.88 15.02 -17.42
CA GLN A 144 9.26 16.14 -16.70
C GLN A 144 7.75 16.15 -16.90
N ASP A 145 7.29 15.89 -18.13
CA ASP A 145 5.88 15.73 -18.45
C ASP A 145 5.26 14.54 -17.72
N ALA A 146 5.94 13.39 -17.71
CA ALA A 146 5.49 12.21 -16.96
C ALA A 146 5.34 12.50 -15.46
N TRP A 147 6.34 13.13 -14.83
CA TRP A 147 6.27 13.50 -13.42
C TRP A 147 5.19 14.55 -13.13
N ASN A 148 4.90 15.43 -14.07
CA ASN A 148 3.77 16.36 -13.95
C ASN A 148 2.43 15.62 -13.97
N ILE A 149 2.28 14.58 -14.80
CA ILE A 149 1.09 13.71 -14.78
C ILE A 149 1.00 12.98 -13.42
N LEU A 150 2.09 12.35 -12.96
CA LEU A 150 2.13 11.63 -11.68
C LEU A 150 1.81 12.54 -10.50
N TYR A 151 2.29 13.78 -10.52
CA TYR A 151 1.95 14.81 -9.54
C TYR A 151 0.44 15.05 -9.48
N HIS A 152 -0.23 15.26 -10.62
CA HIS A 152 -1.67 15.55 -10.65
C HIS A 152 -2.56 14.32 -10.41
N THR A 153 -2.01 13.11 -10.49
CA THR A 153 -2.73 11.83 -10.34
C THR A 153 -2.37 11.15 -9.02
N ILE A 154 -1.43 10.21 -9.06
CA ILE A 154 -0.98 9.36 -7.95
C ILE A 154 -0.59 10.18 -6.71
N TYR A 155 0.16 11.27 -6.91
CA TYR A 155 0.74 12.05 -5.83
C TYR A 155 -0.11 13.24 -5.37
N ASN A 156 -1.37 13.29 -5.79
CA ASN A 156 -2.36 14.29 -5.37
C ASN A 156 -3.69 13.66 -4.92
N CYS A 157 -3.62 12.73 -3.97
CA CYS A 157 -4.84 12.12 -3.42
C CYS A 157 -5.67 13.12 -2.61
N THR A 158 -6.84 13.56 -3.08
CA THR A 158 -7.65 14.59 -2.40
C THR A 158 -8.84 14.09 -1.58
N ASP A 159 -9.14 12.80 -1.58
CA ASP A 159 -10.38 12.26 -1.02
C ASP A 159 -10.41 12.16 0.53
N GLY A 160 -9.24 12.22 1.18
CA GLY A 160 -9.11 12.12 2.64
C GLY A 160 -9.17 10.68 3.18
N SER A 161 -9.08 9.69 2.29
CA SER A 161 -8.83 8.30 2.63
C SER A 161 -7.36 8.11 3.01
N TYR A 162 -7.07 7.14 3.88
CA TYR A 162 -5.69 6.78 4.20
C TYR A 162 -5.25 5.66 3.28
N ASP A 163 -4.03 5.76 2.75
CA ASP A 163 -3.50 4.72 1.89
C ASP A 163 -3.16 3.45 2.69
N LYS A 164 -3.84 2.38 2.31
CA LYS A 164 -3.53 1.02 2.71
C LYS A 164 -3.65 0.19 1.45
N ASN A 165 -2.54 -0.35 0.98
CA ASN A 165 -2.59 -1.22 -0.18
C ASN A 165 -3.52 -2.41 0.06
N ARG A 166 -4.62 -2.42 -0.69
CA ARG A 166 -5.66 -3.44 -0.77
C ARG A 166 -5.89 -3.88 -2.22
N ASP A 167 -4.89 -3.69 -3.09
CA ASP A 167 -4.90 -4.30 -4.41
C ASP A 167 -5.11 -5.82 -4.27
N VAL A 168 -5.91 -6.38 -5.16
CA VAL A 168 -6.42 -7.74 -4.97
C VAL A 168 -5.31 -8.79 -4.97
N ILE A 169 -4.22 -8.55 -5.72
CA ILE A 169 -3.03 -9.43 -5.72
C ILE A 169 -2.52 -9.68 -4.30
N VAL A 170 -2.51 -8.65 -3.45
CA VAL A 170 -1.92 -8.71 -2.10
C VAL A 170 -2.97 -8.85 -1.00
N ALA A 171 -4.25 -8.70 -1.32
CA ALA A 171 -5.36 -8.73 -0.36
C ALA A 171 -6.62 -9.35 -0.96
N PHE A 172 -6.59 -10.67 -1.21
CA PHE A 172 -7.77 -11.39 -1.71
C PHE A 172 -8.96 -11.29 -0.74
N PRO A 173 -10.20 -11.11 -1.26
CA PRO A 173 -11.39 -11.02 -0.44
C PRO A 173 -11.67 -12.33 0.30
N ASP A 174 -11.88 -12.20 1.61
CA ASP A 174 -12.26 -13.29 2.51
C ASP A 174 -13.79 -13.37 2.68
N ILE A 175 -14.51 -13.36 1.56
CA ILE A 175 -15.97 -13.44 1.47
C ILE A 175 -16.39 -14.28 0.26
N ASP A 176 -17.64 -14.73 0.24
CA ASP A 176 -18.22 -15.38 -0.93
C ASP A 176 -18.22 -14.40 -2.14
N PRO A 177 -17.73 -14.82 -3.32
CA PRO A 177 -17.67 -13.99 -4.52
C PRO A 177 -19.04 -13.40 -4.93
N SER A 178 -20.14 -14.06 -4.57
CA SER A 178 -21.52 -13.60 -4.84
C SER A 178 -21.85 -12.28 -4.14
N PHE A 179 -21.13 -11.93 -3.06
CA PHE A 179 -21.35 -10.69 -2.30
C PHE A 179 -20.41 -9.54 -2.69
N ILE A 180 -19.47 -9.77 -3.62
CA ILE A 180 -18.56 -8.72 -4.08
C ILE A 180 -19.32 -7.81 -5.06
N PRO A 181 -19.44 -6.49 -4.80
CA PRO A 181 -20.13 -5.59 -5.71
C PRO A 181 -19.36 -5.43 -7.02
N THR A 182 -20.07 -5.49 -8.15
CA THR A 182 -19.52 -5.28 -9.51
C THR A 182 -20.23 -4.13 -10.22
N PRO A 183 -19.54 -3.34 -11.07
CA PRO A 183 -20.13 -2.19 -11.74
C PRO A 183 -21.38 -2.52 -12.57
N LYS A 184 -21.39 -3.65 -13.30
CA LYS A 184 -22.53 -4.02 -14.16
C LYS A 184 -23.79 -4.43 -13.41
N LEU A 185 -23.66 -4.94 -12.19
CA LEU A 185 -24.79 -5.36 -11.34
C LEU A 185 -25.15 -4.29 -10.28
N SER A 186 -24.36 -3.22 -10.19
CA SER A 186 -24.64 -2.04 -9.38
C SER A 186 -25.74 -1.21 -10.04
N MET A 187 -26.98 -1.31 -9.57
CA MET A 187 -28.10 -0.49 -10.06
C MET A 187 -27.75 1.03 -10.01
N PRO A 188 -28.02 1.81 -11.08
CA PRO A 188 -27.76 3.24 -11.10
C PRO A 188 -28.81 3.95 -10.24
N GLY A 189 -28.51 4.15 -8.95
CA GLY A 189 -29.44 4.88 -8.05
C GLY A 189 -29.10 4.92 -6.56
N GLY A 190 -27.94 4.44 -6.12
CA GLY A 190 -27.60 4.34 -4.70
C GLY A 190 -26.38 5.16 -4.28
N TYR A 191 -26.42 6.49 -4.37
CA TYR A 191 -25.46 7.32 -3.64
C TYR A 191 -25.71 7.18 -2.13
N HIS A 192 -25.16 6.13 -1.51
CA HIS A 192 -25.10 6.03 -0.06
C HIS A 192 -24.04 6.99 0.46
N ARG A 193 -24.49 8.23 0.68
CA ARG A 193 -23.81 9.23 1.49
C ARG A 193 -23.68 8.68 2.91
N TYR A 194 -22.60 7.96 3.21
CA TYR A 194 -22.26 7.53 4.57
C TYR A 194 -21.77 8.71 5.40
N GLY A 195 -22.70 9.61 5.74
CA GLY A 195 -22.59 10.42 6.94
C GLY A 195 -23.12 9.61 8.11
N LYS A 196 -22.25 8.96 8.89
CA LYS A 196 -22.64 8.44 10.20
C LYS A 196 -21.76 9.03 11.29
N SER A 197 -22.42 9.73 12.21
CA SER A 197 -21.97 9.93 13.58
C SER A 197 -21.88 8.54 14.25
N VAL A 198 -20.67 8.08 14.58
CA VAL A 198 -20.46 6.73 15.11
C VAL A 198 -20.14 6.76 16.60
N SER A 199 -21.05 6.14 17.38
CA SER A 199 -20.76 5.67 18.73
C SER A 199 -19.77 4.51 18.68
N ARG A 200 -18.61 4.67 19.33
CA ARG A 200 -17.42 3.78 19.32
C ARG A 200 -17.63 2.31 19.73
N ARG A 201 -18.85 1.87 20.08
CA ARG A 201 -19.11 0.49 20.53
C ARG A 201 -19.65 -0.45 19.46
N THR A 202 -20.14 0.08 18.35
CA THR A 202 -20.67 -0.74 17.23
C THR A 202 -19.58 -1.17 16.26
N VAL A 203 -18.46 -0.45 16.20
CA VAL A 203 -17.36 -0.63 15.23
C VAL A 203 -16.66 -1.98 15.32
N LEU A 204 -16.62 -2.64 16.48
CA LEU A 204 -15.89 -3.90 16.66
C LEU A 204 -16.71 -5.16 16.33
N LYS A 205 -17.98 -5.02 15.96
CA LYS A 205 -18.86 -6.17 15.67
C LYS A 205 -19.33 -6.25 14.21
N GLU A 206 -19.07 -5.24 13.39
CA GLU A 206 -19.51 -5.16 11.99
C GLU A 206 -18.37 -5.33 10.96
N ILE A 207 -17.10 -5.43 11.36
CA ILE A 207 -15.94 -5.54 10.43
C ILE A 207 -15.71 -6.99 9.95
N THR A 208 -16.56 -7.96 10.31
CA THR A 208 -16.27 -9.37 10.03
C THR A 208 -16.61 -9.86 8.62
N ASN A 209 -17.24 -9.08 7.73
CA ASN A 209 -17.66 -9.57 6.40
C ASN A 209 -17.73 -8.49 5.29
N SER A 210 -16.82 -7.51 5.25
CA SER A 210 -16.84 -6.48 4.20
C SER A 210 -15.60 -6.60 3.30
N PHE A 211 -15.83 -6.79 2.00
CA PHE A 211 -14.80 -6.56 0.97
C PHE A 211 -14.31 -5.11 1.09
N GLU A 212 -13.03 -4.94 1.44
CA GLU A 212 -12.37 -3.64 1.43
C GLU A 212 -11.92 -3.39 -0.01
N GLN A 213 -12.59 -2.47 -0.71
CA GLN A 213 -12.30 -2.19 -2.12
C GLN A 213 -10.88 -1.60 -2.26
N PRO A 214 -10.11 -2.01 -3.30
CA PRO A 214 -8.85 -1.37 -3.62
C PRO A 214 -9.04 0.14 -3.82
N HIS A 215 -8.16 0.94 -3.23
CA HIS A 215 -8.24 2.39 -3.34
C HIS A 215 -7.80 2.85 -4.74
N LEU A 216 -8.58 3.74 -5.36
CA LEU A 216 -8.27 4.40 -6.62
C LEU A 216 -8.84 5.82 -6.58
N TRP A 217 -7.97 6.83 -6.75
CA TRP A 217 -8.33 8.25 -6.68
C TRP A 217 -7.89 9.06 -7.91
N TYR A 218 -7.38 8.38 -8.93
CA TYR A 218 -6.81 8.96 -10.13
C TYR A 218 -7.22 8.16 -11.37
N SER A 219 -7.12 8.76 -12.55
CA SER A 219 -7.34 8.06 -13.82
C SER A 219 -6.18 7.10 -14.10
N THR A 220 -6.50 5.83 -14.35
CA THR A 220 -5.50 4.84 -14.75
C THR A 220 -4.97 5.12 -16.16
N SER A 221 -5.75 5.79 -17.01
CA SER A 221 -5.34 6.18 -18.36
C SER A 221 -4.20 7.20 -18.34
N GLU A 222 -4.29 8.25 -17.52
CA GLU A 222 -3.23 9.25 -17.37
C GLU A 222 -1.94 8.62 -16.82
N VAL A 223 -2.04 7.67 -15.88
CA VAL A 223 -0.87 6.93 -15.37
C VAL A 223 -0.23 6.05 -16.44
N LYS A 224 -1.02 5.45 -17.35
CA LYS A 224 -0.49 4.72 -18.51
C LYS A 224 0.24 5.65 -19.48
N ASP A 225 -0.26 6.88 -19.69
CA ASP A 225 0.42 7.87 -20.52
C ASP A 225 1.77 8.27 -19.90
N ALA A 226 1.81 8.51 -18.58
CA ALA A 226 3.06 8.76 -17.86
C ALA A 226 4.04 7.58 -18.01
N LEU A 227 3.56 6.34 -17.88
CA LEU A 227 4.37 5.14 -18.09
C LEU A 227 4.91 5.03 -19.54
N GLY A 228 4.11 5.40 -20.53
CA GLY A 228 4.54 5.49 -21.92
C GLY A 228 5.72 6.44 -22.11
N LEU A 229 5.67 7.62 -21.48
CA LEU A 229 6.75 8.61 -21.50
C LEU A 229 8.02 8.10 -20.79
N PHE A 230 7.87 7.38 -19.68
CA PHE A 230 9.00 6.69 -19.05
C PHE A 230 9.62 5.70 -20.04
N ILE A 231 8.85 4.75 -20.59
CA ILE A 231 9.37 3.73 -21.52
C ILE A 231 10.08 4.34 -22.73
N ALA A 232 9.53 5.42 -23.30
CA ALA A 232 10.13 6.14 -24.43
C ALA A 232 11.48 6.80 -24.08
N SER A 233 11.66 7.19 -22.82
CA SER A 233 12.89 7.82 -22.31
C SER A 233 13.96 6.80 -21.88
N GLY A 234 13.65 5.50 -21.93
CA GLY A 234 14.51 4.42 -21.42
C GLY A 234 15.93 4.44 -21.96
N ASP A 235 16.11 4.67 -23.26
CA ASP A 235 17.44 4.66 -23.90
C ASP A 235 18.33 5.79 -23.35
N GLN A 236 17.73 6.93 -23.01
CA GLN A 236 18.45 8.10 -22.50
C GLN A 236 18.83 7.98 -21.01
N LEU A 237 18.11 7.15 -20.24
CA LEU A 237 18.20 7.07 -18.78
C LEU A 237 18.53 5.67 -18.25
N SER A 238 18.80 4.70 -19.13
CA SER A 238 19.10 3.30 -18.79
C SER A 238 20.23 3.12 -17.76
N GLY A 239 21.24 4.00 -17.78
CA GLY A 239 22.34 3.99 -16.83
C GLY A 239 21.99 4.49 -15.42
N SER A 240 20.83 5.14 -15.24
CA SER A 240 20.40 5.67 -13.95
C SER A 240 19.68 4.60 -13.13
N ASN A 241 20.21 4.28 -11.95
CA ASN A 241 19.61 3.29 -11.06
C ASN A 241 18.24 3.74 -10.53
N THR A 242 18.12 5.00 -10.15
CA THR A 242 16.87 5.60 -9.64
C THR A 242 15.80 5.65 -10.71
N TYR A 243 16.18 5.88 -11.98
CA TYR A 243 15.25 5.79 -13.11
C TYR A 243 14.72 4.36 -13.30
N ARG A 244 15.59 3.34 -13.26
CA ARG A 244 15.17 1.94 -13.36
C ARG A 244 14.26 1.53 -12.20
N TYR A 245 14.52 2.00 -10.98
CA TYR A 245 13.63 1.80 -9.84
C TYR A 245 12.24 2.38 -10.11
N ASP A 246 12.16 3.66 -10.49
CA ASP A 246 10.87 4.33 -10.70
C ASP A 246 10.09 3.74 -11.89
N LEU A 247 10.78 3.31 -12.95
CA LEU A 247 10.17 2.62 -14.07
C LEU A 247 9.53 1.28 -13.64
N VAL A 248 10.24 0.50 -12.82
CA VAL A 248 9.71 -0.76 -12.28
C VAL A 248 8.51 -0.49 -11.37
N ASP A 249 8.60 0.51 -10.48
CA ASP A 249 7.49 0.84 -9.57
C ASP A 249 6.25 1.34 -10.31
N LEU A 250 6.43 2.23 -11.29
CA LEU A 250 5.33 2.76 -12.09
C LEU A 250 4.68 1.67 -12.96
N THR A 251 5.48 0.78 -13.54
CA THR A 251 4.95 -0.37 -14.29
C THR A 251 4.18 -1.30 -13.36
N ARG A 252 4.73 -1.61 -12.17
CA ARG A 252 4.05 -2.41 -11.15
C ARG A 252 2.73 -1.76 -10.74
N GLN A 253 2.71 -0.44 -10.50
CA GLN A 253 1.51 0.30 -10.11
C GLN A 253 0.42 0.18 -11.18
N ALA A 254 0.75 0.42 -12.45
CA ALA A 254 -0.20 0.32 -13.56
C ALA A 254 -0.75 -1.11 -13.70
N LEU A 255 0.10 -2.12 -13.58
CA LEU A 255 -0.31 -3.53 -13.65
C LEU A 255 -1.13 -3.97 -12.43
N ALA A 256 -0.85 -3.47 -11.24
CA ALA A 256 -1.64 -3.76 -10.03
C ALA A 256 -3.09 -3.23 -10.17
N LYS A 257 -3.26 -2.02 -10.72
CA LYS A 257 -4.60 -1.48 -10.99
C LYS A 257 -5.31 -2.23 -12.12
N TYR A 258 -4.58 -2.67 -13.13
CA TYR A 258 -5.12 -3.58 -14.15
C TYR A 258 -5.56 -4.93 -13.55
N ALA A 259 -4.80 -5.48 -12.59
CA ALA A 259 -5.17 -6.71 -11.90
C ALA A 259 -6.48 -6.57 -11.10
N ASN A 260 -6.71 -5.41 -10.47
CA ASN A 260 -7.97 -5.13 -9.79
C ASN A 260 -9.16 -5.16 -10.76
N GLN A 261 -9.03 -4.56 -11.94
CA GLN A 261 -10.05 -4.62 -12.98
C GLN A 261 -10.29 -6.06 -13.44
N LEU A 262 -9.22 -6.79 -13.75
CA LEU A 262 -9.32 -8.17 -14.22
C LEU A 262 -9.97 -9.08 -13.17
N PHE A 263 -9.71 -8.84 -11.88
CA PHE A 263 -10.40 -9.54 -10.81
C PHE A 263 -11.90 -9.24 -10.81
N LEU A 264 -12.32 -7.97 -10.99
CA LEU A 264 -13.73 -7.63 -11.10
C LEU A 264 -14.39 -8.33 -12.31
N GLU A 265 -13.69 -8.49 -13.43
CA GLU A 265 -14.16 -9.26 -14.58
C GLU A 265 -14.37 -10.75 -14.24
N VAL A 266 -13.49 -11.36 -13.42
CA VAL A 266 -13.70 -12.72 -12.89
C VAL A 266 -14.97 -12.78 -12.03
N ILE A 267 -15.16 -11.83 -11.13
CA ILE A 267 -16.33 -11.79 -10.24
C ILE A 267 -17.62 -11.56 -11.03
N GLU A 268 -17.60 -10.70 -12.05
CA GLU A 268 -18.74 -10.50 -12.95
C GLU A 268 -19.10 -11.79 -13.69
N ALA A 269 -18.11 -12.48 -14.27
CA ALA A 269 -18.33 -13.74 -14.95
C ALA A 269 -18.89 -14.81 -13.99
N TYR A 270 -18.39 -14.86 -12.75
CA TYR A 270 -18.93 -15.73 -11.71
C TYR A 270 -20.41 -15.44 -11.42
N GLN A 271 -20.76 -14.17 -11.18
CA GLN A 271 -22.13 -13.76 -10.86
C GLN A 271 -23.11 -13.99 -12.02
N LEU A 272 -22.62 -13.96 -13.26
CA LEU A 272 -23.38 -14.25 -14.48
C LEU A 272 -23.41 -15.75 -14.84
N ASN A 273 -22.80 -16.62 -14.03
CA ASN A 273 -22.60 -18.04 -14.32
C ASN A 273 -21.88 -18.33 -15.65
N ASP A 274 -20.99 -17.43 -16.08
CA ASP A 274 -20.14 -17.61 -17.27
C ASP A 274 -18.84 -18.34 -16.89
N VAL A 275 -18.89 -19.67 -16.93
CA VAL A 275 -17.74 -20.54 -16.64
C VAL A 275 -16.54 -20.23 -17.53
N ARG A 276 -16.77 -19.96 -18.82
CA ARG A 276 -15.68 -19.72 -19.77
C ARG A 276 -15.03 -18.36 -19.55
N GLY A 277 -15.85 -17.32 -19.31
CA GLY A 277 -15.37 -16.00 -18.92
C GLY A 277 -14.54 -16.06 -17.64
N ALA A 278 -15.09 -16.68 -16.59
CA ALA A 278 -14.42 -16.80 -15.29
C ALA A 278 -13.07 -17.52 -15.42
N ALA A 279 -13.01 -18.64 -16.17
CA ALA A 279 -11.77 -19.37 -16.40
C ALA A 279 -10.74 -18.53 -17.20
N CYS A 280 -11.18 -17.84 -18.26
CA CYS A 280 -10.31 -17.02 -19.10
C CYS A 280 -9.71 -15.84 -18.33
N HIS A 281 -10.53 -15.09 -17.59
CA HIS A 281 -10.05 -13.94 -16.81
C HIS A 281 -9.17 -14.40 -15.63
N SER A 282 -9.50 -15.54 -14.99
CA SER A 282 -8.68 -16.11 -13.91
C SER A 282 -7.28 -16.50 -14.40
N GLN A 283 -7.20 -17.17 -15.55
CA GLN A 283 -5.92 -17.54 -16.15
C GLN A 283 -5.08 -16.31 -16.50
N LYS A 284 -5.72 -15.29 -17.10
CA LYS A 284 -5.04 -14.01 -17.42
C LYS A 284 -4.54 -13.30 -16.16
N PHE A 285 -5.25 -13.41 -15.04
CA PHE A 285 -4.83 -12.84 -13.76
C PHE A 285 -3.58 -13.54 -13.22
N LEU A 286 -3.55 -14.88 -13.27
CA LEU A 286 -2.39 -15.66 -12.82
C LEU A 286 -1.15 -15.37 -13.68
N GLU A 287 -1.31 -15.29 -15.01
CA GLU A 287 -0.23 -14.89 -15.92
C GLU A 287 0.30 -13.49 -15.63
N LEU A 288 -0.60 -12.55 -15.30
CA LEU A 288 -0.23 -11.19 -14.91
C LEU A 288 0.62 -11.19 -13.62
N VAL A 289 0.25 -11.99 -12.62
CA VAL A 289 1.03 -12.11 -11.37
C VAL A 289 2.44 -12.66 -11.63
N GLU A 290 2.58 -13.66 -12.49
CA GLU A 290 3.88 -14.21 -12.89
C GLU A 290 4.74 -13.19 -13.66
N ASP A 291 4.13 -12.48 -14.61
CA ASP A 291 4.79 -11.41 -15.37
C ASP A 291 5.21 -10.25 -14.44
N MET A 292 4.40 -9.90 -13.45
CA MET A 292 4.72 -8.91 -12.43
C MET A 292 5.88 -9.36 -11.53
N ASP A 293 5.95 -10.63 -11.14
CA ASP A 293 7.12 -11.16 -10.40
C ASP A 293 8.42 -10.99 -11.22
N THR A 294 8.35 -11.26 -12.52
CA THR A 294 9.47 -11.08 -13.46
C THR A 294 9.89 -9.61 -13.58
N LEU A 295 8.92 -8.69 -13.60
CA LEU A 295 9.19 -7.25 -13.58
C LEU A 295 9.91 -6.82 -12.30
N LEU A 296 9.42 -7.26 -11.14
CA LEU A 296 10.01 -6.92 -9.84
C LEU A 296 11.43 -7.47 -9.70
N ALA A 297 11.73 -8.61 -10.31
CA ALA A 297 13.08 -9.16 -10.34
C ALA A 297 14.12 -8.23 -11.02
N CYS A 298 13.69 -7.26 -11.83
CA CYS A 298 14.55 -6.39 -12.62
C CYS A 298 15.26 -5.29 -11.81
N HIS A 299 14.98 -5.13 -10.51
CA HIS A 299 15.63 -4.12 -9.68
C HIS A 299 15.77 -4.55 -8.21
N ASP A 300 16.94 -4.28 -7.60
CA ASP A 300 17.31 -4.75 -6.24
C ASP A 300 16.30 -4.31 -5.15
N GLY A 301 15.61 -3.18 -5.37
CA GLY A 301 14.59 -2.63 -4.46
C GLY A 301 13.27 -3.41 -4.38
N PHE A 302 13.07 -4.45 -5.19
CA PHE A 302 11.82 -5.22 -5.22
C PHE A 302 12.03 -6.72 -5.04
N LEU A 303 13.05 -7.12 -4.28
CA LEU A 303 13.40 -8.53 -4.06
C LEU A 303 13.05 -8.97 -2.64
N LEU A 304 12.48 -10.18 -2.50
CA LEU A 304 12.25 -10.80 -1.19
C LEU A 304 13.55 -11.27 -0.52
N GLY A 305 14.54 -11.70 -1.31
CA GLY A 305 15.79 -12.27 -0.80
C GLY A 305 16.51 -11.40 0.22
N PRO A 306 16.77 -10.10 -0.06
CA PRO A 306 17.44 -9.21 0.89
C PRO A 306 16.73 -9.10 2.24
N TRP A 307 15.39 -9.08 2.25
CA TRP A 307 14.60 -9.08 3.48
C TRP A 307 14.86 -10.33 4.33
N LEU A 308 14.78 -11.52 3.72
CA LEU A 308 14.98 -12.78 4.43
C LEU A 308 16.43 -13.00 4.85
N GLU A 309 17.40 -12.67 3.99
CA GLU A 309 18.82 -12.79 4.32
C GLU A 309 19.23 -11.81 5.42
N SER A 310 18.70 -10.58 5.43
CA SER A 310 18.98 -9.62 6.51
C SER A 310 18.47 -10.13 7.87
N ALA A 311 17.30 -10.74 7.92
CA ALA A 311 16.76 -11.33 9.14
C ALA A 311 17.63 -12.48 9.66
N LYS A 312 18.06 -13.39 8.77
CA LYS A 312 18.96 -14.50 9.12
C LYS A 312 20.32 -14.05 9.63
N GLN A 313 20.89 -13.00 9.05
CA GLN A 313 22.20 -12.46 9.45
C GLN A 313 22.22 -11.94 10.90
N LEU A 314 21.06 -11.66 11.50
CA LEU A 314 20.97 -11.25 12.91
C LEU A 314 21.06 -12.44 13.89
N ALA A 315 20.94 -13.68 13.41
CA ALA A 315 20.93 -14.87 14.24
C ALA A 315 22.33 -15.23 14.76
N GLN A 316 22.39 -15.76 15.98
CA GLN A 316 23.61 -16.23 16.62
C GLN A 316 23.85 -17.75 16.45
N ASP A 317 22.78 -18.47 16.13
CA ASP A 317 22.77 -19.92 15.96
C ASP A 317 21.67 -20.35 14.97
N GLU A 318 21.67 -21.62 14.58
CA GLU A 318 20.74 -22.18 13.60
C GLU A 318 19.27 -22.11 14.05
N GLN A 319 18.99 -22.22 15.36
CA GLN A 319 17.63 -22.13 15.87
C GLN A 319 17.09 -20.70 15.75
N GLN A 320 17.92 -19.71 16.09
CA GLN A 320 17.59 -18.30 15.87
C GLN A 320 17.45 -17.99 14.38
N GLU A 321 18.28 -18.57 13.51
CA GLU A 321 18.19 -18.35 12.06
C GLU A 321 16.84 -18.82 11.52
N ILE A 322 16.40 -20.02 11.91
CA ILE A 322 15.08 -20.56 11.59
C ILE A 322 13.98 -19.62 12.10
N GLN A 323 14.06 -19.20 13.37
CA GLN A 323 13.06 -18.34 13.99
C GLN A 323 12.99 -16.95 13.35
N PHE A 324 14.14 -16.35 13.01
CA PHE A 324 14.19 -15.00 12.44
C PHE A 324 13.71 -14.99 10.99
N GLU A 325 14.02 -16.03 10.20
CA GLU A 325 13.43 -16.18 8.87
C GLU A 325 11.91 -16.37 8.96
N TRP A 326 11.43 -17.21 9.89
CA TRP A 326 9.99 -17.37 10.13
C TRP A 326 9.34 -16.04 10.54
N ASN A 327 9.95 -15.26 11.45
CA ASN A 327 9.45 -13.95 11.84
C ASN A 327 9.35 -12.99 10.64
N ALA A 328 10.39 -12.97 9.79
CA ALA A 328 10.45 -12.11 8.61
C ALA A 328 9.37 -12.46 7.58
N ARG A 329 9.13 -13.76 7.35
CA ARG A 329 8.04 -14.26 6.50
C ARG A 329 6.67 -13.95 7.08
N THR A 330 6.49 -14.17 8.38
CA THR A 330 5.22 -13.96 9.08
C THR A 330 4.83 -12.49 9.09
N GLN A 331 5.77 -11.57 9.35
CA GLN A 331 5.49 -10.13 9.41
C GLN A 331 4.88 -9.56 8.12
N ILE A 332 5.27 -10.10 6.96
CA ILE A 332 4.80 -9.63 5.64
C ILE A 332 3.60 -10.44 5.08
N THR A 333 3.08 -11.41 5.85
CA THR A 333 1.97 -12.29 5.44
C THR A 333 0.88 -12.37 6.52
N MET A 334 0.81 -13.44 7.32
CA MET A 334 -0.23 -13.65 8.35
C MET A 334 -0.08 -12.72 9.57
N TRP A 335 1.09 -12.14 9.80
CA TRP A 335 1.45 -11.24 10.91
C TRP A 335 1.49 -11.89 12.30
N PHE A 336 0.44 -12.60 12.72
CA PHE A 336 0.41 -13.38 13.98
C PHE A 336 -0.50 -14.62 13.86
N ASP A 337 -0.75 -15.27 14.99
CA ASP A 337 -1.55 -16.48 15.14
C ASP A 337 -2.85 -16.50 14.33
N ASN A 338 -3.13 -17.68 13.78
CA ASN A 338 -4.31 -18.08 13.05
C ASN A 338 -4.81 -19.44 13.53
N THR A 339 -5.99 -19.86 13.08
CA THR A 339 -6.50 -21.24 13.26
C THR A 339 -6.46 -21.99 11.94
N GLU A 340 -7.02 -23.20 11.91
CA GLU A 340 -7.14 -23.98 10.68
C GLU A 340 -8.01 -23.28 9.62
N ASP A 341 -8.99 -22.50 10.03
CA ASP A 341 -10.01 -21.90 9.16
C ASP A 341 -10.27 -20.40 9.41
N GLU A 342 -9.57 -19.78 10.36
CA GLU A 342 -9.62 -18.34 10.63
C GLU A 342 -8.23 -17.74 10.53
N ALA A 343 -8.08 -16.80 9.60
CA ALA A 343 -6.85 -16.04 9.46
C ALA A 343 -6.73 -14.93 10.52
N SER A 344 -5.50 -14.49 10.73
CA SER A 344 -5.19 -13.33 11.56
C SER A 344 -5.97 -12.08 11.11
N LEU A 345 -6.36 -11.25 12.09
CA LEU A 345 -6.99 -9.95 11.85
C LEU A 345 -6.04 -8.95 11.19
N LEU A 346 -4.73 -9.23 11.21
CA LEU A 346 -3.67 -8.43 10.59
C LEU A 346 -3.03 -9.15 9.40
N ARG A 347 -3.69 -10.19 8.86
CA ARG A 347 -3.26 -10.80 7.59
C ARG A 347 -3.08 -9.72 6.52
N ASP A 348 -2.02 -9.87 5.74
CA ASP A 348 -1.66 -8.96 4.65
C ASP A 348 -1.52 -7.49 5.09
N TYR A 349 -1.35 -7.22 6.40
CA TYR A 349 -1.13 -5.85 6.89
C TYR A 349 0.19 -5.31 6.35
N GLY A 350 1.27 -6.09 6.48
CA GLY A 350 2.62 -5.77 6.00
C GLY A 350 2.91 -6.28 4.59
N ASN A 351 1.91 -6.32 3.70
CA ASN A 351 2.08 -6.85 2.35
C ASN A 351 3.18 -6.12 1.55
N LYS A 352 3.73 -6.82 0.55
CA LYS A 352 4.81 -6.31 -0.30
C LYS A 352 4.64 -6.76 -1.74
N TYR A 353 5.04 -5.91 -2.69
CA TYR A 353 5.28 -6.31 -4.06
C TYR A 353 6.77 -6.64 -4.26
N TRP A 354 7.14 -7.86 -3.89
CA TRP A 354 8.50 -8.37 -4.07
C TRP A 354 8.53 -9.61 -4.95
N SER A 355 9.52 -9.69 -5.84
CA SER A 355 9.81 -10.91 -6.60
C SER A 355 10.16 -12.05 -5.64
N GLY A 356 9.66 -13.23 -5.95
CA GLY A 356 9.64 -14.40 -5.08
C GLY A 356 8.38 -14.45 -4.21
N LEU A 357 7.95 -13.33 -3.64
CA LEU A 357 6.72 -13.28 -2.83
C LEU A 357 5.47 -13.36 -3.73
N LEU A 358 5.47 -12.68 -4.88
CA LEU A 358 4.37 -12.82 -5.83
C LEU A 358 4.27 -14.26 -6.34
N ARG A 359 5.37 -14.80 -6.85
CA ARG A 359 5.41 -16.16 -7.42
C ARG A 359 5.09 -17.27 -6.42
N ASP A 360 5.68 -17.22 -5.21
CA ASP A 360 5.63 -18.38 -4.29
C ASP A 360 4.58 -18.22 -3.19
N TYR A 361 3.92 -17.05 -3.07
CA TYR A 361 2.87 -16.80 -2.08
C TYR A 361 1.56 -16.25 -2.68
N TYR A 362 1.58 -15.06 -3.28
CA TYR A 362 0.34 -14.41 -3.73
C TYR A 362 -0.30 -15.10 -4.95
N GLY A 363 0.50 -15.53 -5.93
CA GLY A 363 0.05 -16.29 -7.10
C GLY A 363 -0.64 -17.60 -6.73
N PRO A 364 -0.02 -18.46 -5.90
CA PRO A 364 -0.66 -19.67 -5.39
C PRO A 364 -1.94 -19.41 -4.58
N ARG A 365 -2.00 -18.33 -3.79
CA ARG A 365 -3.24 -17.92 -3.10
C ARG A 365 -4.35 -17.54 -4.08
N ALA A 366 -4.02 -16.79 -5.13
CA ALA A 366 -4.95 -16.45 -6.20
C ALA A 366 -5.47 -17.71 -6.92
N ALA A 367 -4.56 -18.65 -7.23
CA ALA A 367 -4.91 -19.92 -7.89
C ALA A 367 -5.88 -20.76 -7.04
N ILE A 368 -5.67 -20.82 -5.72
CA ILE A 368 -6.62 -21.47 -4.79
C ILE A 368 -7.98 -20.78 -4.84
N TYR A 369 -8.04 -19.44 -4.81
CA TYR A 369 -9.31 -18.71 -4.91
C TYR A 369 -10.06 -19.05 -6.20
N PHE A 370 -9.39 -18.98 -7.35
CA PHE A 370 -10.01 -19.25 -8.64
C PHE A 370 -10.40 -20.72 -8.82
N LYS A 371 -9.64 -21.67 -8.27
CA LYS A 371 -10.01 -23.09 -8.23
C LYS A 371 -11.39 -23.28 -7.57
N TYR A 372 -11.56 -22.79 -6.34
CA TYR A 372 -12.84 -22.91 -5.62
C TYR A 372 -13.99 -22.16 -6.30
N LEU A 373 -13.69 -21.02 -6.93
CA LEU A 373 -14.64 -20.23 -7.70
C LEU A 373 -15.16 -21.01 -8.92
N LEU A 374 -14.26 -21.64 -9.67
CA LEU A 374 -14.61 -22.44 -10.85
C LEU A 374 -15.32 -23.75 -10.48
N GLU A 375 -14.87 -24.44 -9.43
CA GLU A 375 -15.54 -25.64 -8.92
C GLU A 375 -17.00 -25.36 -8.49
N SER A 376 -17.24 -24.19 -7.86
CA SER A 376 -18.58 -23.72 -7.52
C SER A 376 -19.45 -23.53 -8.77
N LEU A 377 -18.92 -22.90 -9.82
CA LEU A 377 -19.62 -22.71 -11.09
C LEU A 377 -19.93 -24.02 -11.82
N GLU A 378 -18.97 -24.95 -11.88
CA GLU A 378 -19.11 -26.21 -12.60
C GLU A 378 -20.12 -27.15 -11.92
N THR A 379 -20.13 -27.17 -10.59
CA THR A 379 -21.02 -28.04 -9.81
C THR A 379 -22.38 -27.42 -9.52
N GLY A 380 -22.51 -26.09 -9.67
CA GLY A 380 -23.71 -25.34 -9.29
C GLY A 380 -23.91 -25.23 -7.77
N ASN A 381 -22.89 -25.55 -6.98
CA ASN A 381 -22.91 -25.42 -5.53
C ASN A 381 -22.39 -24.04 -5.10
N GLU A 382 -22.71 -23.62 -3.87
CA GLU A 382 -22.16 -22.41 -3.27
C GLU A 382 -20.63 -22.46 -3.15
N PHE A 383 -19.98 -21.29 -3.16
CA PHE A 383 -18.53 -21.20 -2.95
C PHE A 383 -18.16 -21.78 -1.58
N ALA A 384 -17.31 -22.81 -1.56
CA ALA A 384 -16.93 -23.51 -0.34
C ALA A 384 -15.95 -22.69 0.52
N LEU A 385 -16.41 -21.55 1.05
CA LEU A 385 -15.62 -20.53 1.74
C LEU A 385 -14.76 -21.12 2.86
N LYS A 386 -15.30 -22.08 3.62
CA LYS A 386 -14.60 -22.69 4.75
C LYS A 386 -13.44 -23.60 4.32
N ASP A 387 -13.62 -24.33 3.22
CA ASP A 387 -12.58 -25.20 2.69
C ASP A 387 -11.51 -24.40 1.95
N TRP A 388 -11.94 -23.37 1.18
CA TRP A 388 -11.03 -22.37 0.63
C TRP A 388 -10.15 -21.74 1.73
N ARG A 389 -10.75 -21.31 2.85
CA ARG A 389 -10.03 -20.77 4.01
C ARG A 389 -8.95 -21.71 4.50
N ARG A 390 -9.29 -22.98 4.73
CA ARG A 390 -8.34 -24.00 5.17
C ARG A 390 -7.17 -24.15 4.20
N GLU A 391 -7.44 -24.20 2.90
CA GLU A 391 -6.40 -24.44 1.88
C GLU A 391 -5.42 -23.26 1.81
N TRP A 392 -5.90 -22.01 1.72
CA TRP A 392 -5.00 -20.85 1.61
C TRP A 392 -4.29 -20.51 2.93
N ILE A 393 -4.92 -20.76 4.08
CA ILE A 393 -4.30 -20.60 5.39
C ILE A 393 -3.17 -21.63 5.56
N LYS A 394 -3.42 -22.89 5.20
CA LYS A 394 -2.40 -23.93 5.20
C LYS A 394 -1.23 -23.54 4.29
N LEU A 395 -1.50 -23.08 3.07
CA LEU A 395 -0.47 -22.59 2.16
C LEU A 395 0.37 -21.48 2.80
N THR A 396 -0.26 -20.53 3.50
CA THR A 396 0.46 -19.46 4.19
C THR A 396 1.38 -19.99 5.28
N ASN A 397 0.88 -20.88 6.12
CA ASN A 397 1.66 -21.47 7.20
C ASN A 397 2.82 -22.31 6.65
N ASP A 398 2.59 -23.08 5.59
CA ASP A 398 3.64 -23.86 4.92
C ASP A 398 4.72 -22.94 4.32
N TRP A 399 4.33 -21.84 3.67
CA TRP A 399 5.26 -20.87 3.10
C TRP A 399 6.09 -20.17 4.19
N GLN A 400 5.47 -19.80 5.33
CA GLN A 400 6.16 -19.20 6.47
C GLN A 400 7.18 -20.15 7.11
N ASN A 401 6.88 -21.44 7.17
CA ASN A 401 7.78 -22.46 7.68
C ASN A 401 8.83 -22.92 6.66
N SER A 402 8.68 -22.54 5.39
CA SER A 402 9.64 -22.90 4.34
C SER A 402 10.98 -22.19 4.53
N ARG A 403 12.04 -22.80 3.99
CA ARG A 403 13.40 -22.26 3.96
C ARG A 403 13.91 -22.05 2.52
N ASN A 404 12.99 -21.82 1.59
CA ASN A 404 13.32 -21.60 0.18
C ASN A 404 14.20 -20.35 0.04
N ALA A 405 15.31 -20.46 -0.70
CA ALA A 405 16.20 -19.35 -0.97
C ALA A 405 15.67 -18.47 -2.11
N TYR A 406 15.84 -17.15 -1.97
CA TYR A 406 15.41 -16.17 -2.96
C TYR A 406 16.60 -15.31 -3.42
N PRO A 407 16.61 -14.84 -4.69
CA PRO A 407 17.68 -13.98 -5.19
C PRO A 407 17.87 -12.71 -4.36
N VAL A 408 19.12 -12.35 -4.07
CA VAL A 408 19.51 -11.09 -3.40
C VAL A 408 20.02 -10.02 -4.36
N ARG A 409 20.06 -10.33 -5.66
CA ARG A 409 20.45 -9.43 -6.73
C ARG A 409 19.44 -9.52 -7.85
N SER A 410 19.18 -8.37 -8.46
CA SER A 410 18.28 -8.26 -9.59
C SER A 410 18.78 -9.01 -10.81
N SER A 411 17.84 -9.40 -11.66
CA SER A 411 18.07 -10.08 -12.92
C SER A 411 17.09 -9.56 -13.97
N GLY A 412 17.48 -9.57 -15.24
CA GLY A 412 16.66 -9.04 -16.33
C GLY A 412 16.88 -7.55 -16.59
N ASN A 413 16.10 -7.01 -17.53
CA ASN A 413 16.19 -5.61 -17.98
C ASN A 413 14.87 -4.89 -17.69
N ALA A 414 14.93 -3.91 -16.78
CA ALA A 414 13.77 -3.12 -16.38
C ALA A 414 13.06 -2.46 -17.58
N ILE A 415 13.80 -1.96 -18.57
CA ILE A 415 13.23 -1.24 -19.73
C ILE A 415 12.54 -2.23 -20.67
N ASP A 416 13.23 -3.31 -21.05
CA ASP A 416 12.67 -4.28 -21.98
C ASP A 416 11.46 -5.01 -21.38
N THR A 417 11.54 -5.38 -20.10
CA THR A 417 10.41 -6.00 -19.39
C THR A 417 9.25 -5.03 -19.27
N SER A 418 9.47 -3.78 -18.85
CA SER A 418 8.38 -2.80 -18.74
C SER A 418 7.71 -2.52 -20.09
N ARG A 419 8.50 -2.38 -21.16
CA ARG A 419 7.97 -2.21 -22.53
C ARG A 419 7.15 -3.41 -22.99
N ARG A 420 7.63 -4.63 -22.75
CA ARG A 420 6.90 -5.86 -23.07
C ARG A 420 5.56 -5.93 -22.35
N LEU A 421 5.55 -5.65 -21.05
CA LEU A 421 4.33 -5.73 -20.23
C LEU A 421 3.33 -4.61 -20.54
N TYR A 422 3.84 -3.41 -20.82
CA TYR A 422 3.01 -2.30 -21.32
C TYR A 422 2.28 -2.69 -22.60
N ASN A 423 2.99 -3.24 -23.59
CA ASN A 423 2.39 -3.69 -24.84
C ASN A 423 1.42 -4.88 -24.63
N LYS A 424 1.73 -5.80 -23.72
CA LYS A 424 0.91 -6.99 -23.46
C LYS A 424 -0.41 -6.65 -22.76
N TYR A 425 -0.40 -5.71 -21.82
CA TYR A 425 -1.52 -5.50 -20.89
C TYR A 425 -2.16 -4.12 -20.94
N LEU A 426 -1.45 -3.07 -21.39
CA LEU A 426 -1.87 -1.68 -21.16
C LEU A 426 -2.10 -0.87 -22.44
N GLN A 427 -1.71 -1.39 -23.61
CA GLN A 427 -1.82 -0.69 -24.90
C GLN A 427 -3.25 -0.69 -25.48
N ASP A 428 -4.14 -1.58 -25.00
CA ASP A 428 -5.50 -1.69 -25.53
C ASP A 428 -6.42 -0.60 -24.96
N PRO A 429 -7.07 0.24 -25.80
CA PRO A 429 -7.92 1.34 -25.34
C PRO A 429 -9.15 0.91 -24.54
N GLU A 430 -9.60 -0.35 -24.61
CA GLU A 430 -10.81 -0.81 -23.90
C GLU A 430 -10.69 -0.86 -22.37
N ILE A 431 -9.49 -0.61 -21.83
CA ILE A 431 -9.21 -0.57 -20.39
C ILE A 431 -9.52 0.85 -19.86
N TYR A 432 -10.81 1.22 -19.81
CA TYR A 432 -11.31 2.49 -19.25
C TYR A 432 -11.65 2.37 -17.77
N ASP A 433 -11.49 3.50 -17.05
CA ASP A 433 -11.81 3.66 -15.63
C ASP A 433 -13.26 3.22 -15.33
N LEU A 434 -13.40 2.15 -14.53
CA LEU A 434 -14.67 1.65 -13.99
C LEU A 434 -15.06 2.33 -12.68
#